data_AF-A0A7Y4WQW1-F1
#
_entry.id   AF-A0A7Y4WQW1-F1
#
_cell.length_a   1.000
_cell.length_b   1.000
_cell.length_c   1.000
_cell.angle_alpha   90.00
_cell.angle_beta   90.00
_cell.angle_gamma   90.00
#
_symmetry.space_group_name_H-M   'P 1'
#
loop_
_entity.id
_entity.type
_entity.pdbx_description
1 polymer ?
#
loop_
_entity_poly.entity_id
_entity_poly.type
_entity_poly.pdbx_seq_one_letter_code
_entity_poly.pdbx_strand_id
1 'polypeptide(L)'
;MLVHATTVDIVGLGVLILGPPGAGKSDLALRLIADGALLVADDQTDIELRGEELWVTAPAKIAGLIEARGHGIVPVATKRAARLVLAVELAPAPERMPERRSWSLPGSAVQIPLIELAPFEASTPAKLRFVLSQLPAP
;
A
#
# COMPACT_ATOMS: atom_id res chain seq x y z
N MET A 1 -6.09 -13.67 4.47
CA MET A 1 -7.35 -12.89 4.55
C MET A 1 -7.32 -11.84 3.45
N LEU A 2 -8.43 -11.68 2.75
CA LEU A 2 -8.54 -10.75 1.64
C LEU A 2 -8.98 -9.37 2.15
N VAL A 3 -8.27 -8.32 1.76
CA VAL A 3 -8.58 -6.91 2.12
C VAL A 3 -8.71 -6.08 0.85
N HIS A 4 -9.72 -5.21 0.80
CA HIS A 4 -9.88 -4.25 -0.30
C HIS A 4 -8.86 -3.11 -0.17
N ALA A 5 -7.74 -3.26 -0.86
CA ALA A 5 -6.60 -2.38 -0.79
C ALA A 5 -5.69 -2.57 -2.00
N THR A 6 -4.94 -1.53 -2.32
CA THR A 6 -3.83 -1.61 -3.29
C THR A 6 -2.52 -1.69 -2.50
N THR A 7 -1.60 -2.54 -2.91
CA THR A 7 -0.33 -2.76 -2.19
C THR A 7 0.84 -2.68 -3.14
N VAL A 8 1.88 -1.96 -2.72
CA VAL A 8 3.13 -1.82 -3.47
C VAL A 8 4.33 -2.21 -2.60
N ASP A 9 5.42 -2.64 -3.23
CA ASP A 9 6.73 -2.82 -2.62
C ASP A 9 7.60 -1.62 -2.97
N ILE A 10 8.11 -0.93 -1.94
CA ILE A 10 9.04 0.18 -2.07
C ILE A 10 10.35 -0.24 -1.42
N VAL A 11 11.36 -0.55 -2.23
CA VAL A 11 12.70 -0.97 -1.75
C VAL A 11 12.62 -2.15 -0.76
N GLY A 12 11.79 -3.15 -1.06
CA GLY A 12 11.64 -4.34 -0.21
C GLY A 12 10.61 -4.21 0.91
N LEU A 13 9.98 -3.05 1.07
CA LEU A 13 9.00 -2.78 2.11
C LEU A 13 7.60 -2.68 1.51
N GLY A 14 6.70 -3.56 1.94
CA GLY A 14 5.30 -3.57 1.53
C GLY A 14 4.51 -2.45 2.19
N VAL A 15 3.76 -1.71 1.38
CA VAL A 15 2.86 -0.63 1.81
C VAL A 15 1.44 -0.93 1.38
N LEU A 16 0.54 -1.05 2.34
CA LEU A 16 -0.90 -1.23 2.15
C LEU A 16 -1.58 0.13 2.01
N ILE A 17 -2.17 0.41 0.85
CA ILE A 17 -2.89 1.65 0.56
C ILE A 17 -4.39 1.39 0.70
N LEU A 18 -5.00 2.03 1.69
CA LEU A 18 -6.38 1.94 2.11
C LEU A 18 -7.16 3.18 1.69
N GLY A 19 -8.49 3.02 1.59
CA GLY A 19 -9.41 4.09 1.28
C GLY A 19 -10.64 3.59 0.52
N PRO A 20 -11.72 4.38 0.45
CA PRO A 20 -12.93 4.00 -0.25
C PRO A 20 -12.69 3.76 -1.75
N PRO A 21 -13.62 3.10 -2.46
CA PRO A 21 -13.61 3.07 -3.92
C PRO A 21 -13.52 4.49 -4.49
N GLY A 22 -12.66 4.69 -5.50
CA GLY A 22 -12.43 6.02 -6.10
C GLY A 22 -11.50 6.95 -5.33
N ALA A 23 -10.96 6.56 -4.16
CA ALA A 23 -10.05 7.40 -3.37
C ALA A 23 -8.67 7.66 -4.00
N GLY A 24 -8.35 7.06 -5.15
CA GLY A 24 -7.06 7.22 -5.82
C GLY A 24 -5.98 6.20 -5.43
N LYS A 25 -6.34 5.04 -4.85
CA LYS A 25 -5.41 3.97 -4.48
C LYS A 25 -4.53 3.51 -5.64
N SER A 26 -5.16 3.08 -6.75
CA SER A 26 -4.47 2.61 -7.95
C SER A 26 -3.68 3.73 -8.65
N ASP A 27 -4.19 4.97 -8.62
CA ASP A 27 -3.47 6.13 -9.16
C ASP A 27 -2.17 6.42 -8.37
N LEU A 28 -2.23 6.40 -7.04
CA LEU A 28 -1.05 6.54 -6.20
C LEU A 28 -0.06 5.40 -6.44
N ALA A 29 -0.55 4.16 -6.58
CA ALA A 29 0.30 3.01 -6.90
C ALA A 29 1.00 3.18 -8.25
N LEU A 30 0.31 3.66 -9.29
CA LEU A 30 0.92 3.95 -10.60
C LEU A 30 2.04 5.00 -10.49
N ARG A 31 1.83 6.08 -9.73
CA ARG A 31 2.88 7.09 -9.49
C ARG A 31 4.08 6.52 -8.73
N LEU A 32 3.84 5.67 -7.74
CA LEU A 32 4.92 4.98 -7.01
C LEU A 32 5.71 4.03 -7.91
N ILE A 33 5.02 3.30 -8.80
CA ILE A 33 5.62 2.40 -9.79
C ILE A 33 6.46 3.17 -10.81
N ALA A 34 5.98 4.32 -11.28
CA ALA A 34 6.75 5.21 -12.16
C ALA A 34 8.07 5.65 -11.51
N ASP A 35 8.09 5.76 -10.18
CA ASP A 35 9.28 6.06 -9.38
C ASP A 35 10.05 4.80 -8.91
N GLY A 36 9.79 3.62 -9.48
CA GLY A 36 10.53 2.38 -9.23
C GLY A 36 9.99 1.47 -8.13
N ALA A 37 8.79 1.70 -7.60
CA ALA A 37 8.09 0.71 -6.79
C ALA A 37 7.60 -0.47 -7.65
N LEU A 38 7.29 -1.59 -7.02
CA LEU A 38 6.69 -2.75 -7.68
C LEU A 38 5.26 -2.97 -7.18
N LEU A 39 4.33 -3.31 -8.07
CA LEU A 39 2.98 -3.69 -7.64
C LEU A 39 3.02 -5.04 -6.91
N VAL A 40 2.42 -5.12 -5.73
CA VAL A 40 2.14 -6.41 -5.08
C VAL A 40 0.72 -6.86 -5.42
N ALA A 41 -0.26 -5.97 -5.28
CA ALA A 41 -1.66 -6.23 -5.58
C ALA A 41 -2.42 -4.92 -5.85
N ASP A 42 -3.47 -4.95 -6.67
CA ASP A 42 -4.43 -3.84 -6.84
C ASP A 42 -5.85 -4.35 -6.55
N ASP A 43 -6.72 -3.46 -6.05
CA ASP A 43 -8.11 -3.72 -5.63
C ASP A 43 -8.29 -4.69 -4.45
N GLN A 44 -7.64 -5.84 -4.47
CA GLN A 44 -7.69 -6.86 -3.43
C GLN A 44 -6.29 -7.37 -3.08
N THR A 45 -5.93 -7.29 -1.82
CA THR A 45 -4.65 -7.79 -1.29
C THR A 45 -4.90 -8.98 -0.38
N ASP A 46 -4.22 -10.09 -0.64
CA ASP A 46 -4.17 -11.25 0.26
C ASP A 46 -3.11 -11.02 1.32
N ILE A 47 -3.53 -11.01 2.58
CA ILE A 47 -2.66 -10.80 3.74
C ILE A 47 -2.62 -12.04 4.61
N GLU A 48 -1.42 -12.49 4.98
CA GLU A 48 -1.20 -13.60 5.89
C GLU A 48 -0.16 -13.26 6.96
N LEU A 49 -0.32 -13.88 8.12
CA LEU A 49 0.66 -13.81 9.19
C LEU A 49 1.67 -14.95 9.01
N ARG A 50 2.95 -14.61 8.88
CA ARG A 50 4.07 -15.58 8.85
C ARG A 50 4.96 -15.32 10.06
N GLY A 51 4.79 -16.13 11.11
CA GLY A 51 5.44 -15.87 12.39
C GLY A 51 4.92 -14.57 13.01
N GLU A 52 5.79 -13.58 13.19
CA GLU A 52 5.46 -12.26 13.73
C GLU A 52 5.32 -11.18 12.64
N GLU A 53 5.38 -11.57 11.37
CA GLU A 53 5.37 -10.64 10.25
C GLU A 53 4.12 -10.79 9.39
N LEU A 54 3.57 -9.66 8.95
CA LEU A 54 2.51 -9.64 7.95
C LEU A 54 3.12 -9.70 6.55
N TRP A 55 2.59 -10.57 5.71
CA TRP A 55 2.99 -10.73 4.33
C TRP A 55 1.81 -10.53 3.40
N VAL A 56 2.08 -9.88 2.28
CA VAL A 56 1.07 -9.45 1.29
C VAL A 56 1.36 -10.08 -0.07
N THR A 57 0.29 -10.52 -0.74
CA THR A 57 0.30 -11.07 -2.10
C THR A 57 -0.93 -10.62 -2.86
N ALA A 58 -0.98 -10.86 -4.18
CA ALA A 58 -2.19 -10.69 -4.98
C ALA A 58 -2.94 -12.02 -5.14
N PRO A 59 -4.28 -11.98 -5.19
CA PRO A 59 -5.06 -13.09 -5.72
C PRO A 59 -4.61 -13.44 -7.14
N ALA A 60 -4.52 -14.73 -7.45
CA ALA A 60 -3.91 -15.22 -8.70
C ALA A 60 -4.54 -14.63 -9.98
N LYS A 61 -5.84 -14.29 -9.94
CA LYS A 61 -6.57 -13.75 -11.10
C LYS A 61 -6.20 -12.31 -11.47
N ILE A 62 -5.69 -11.54 -10.52
CA ILE A 62 -5.40 -10.10 -10.68
C ILE A 62 -3.92 -9.77 -10.46
N ALA A 63 -3.08 -10.80 -10.28
CA ALA A 63 -1.65 -10.62 -10.06
C ALA A 63 -0.98 -9.88 -11.23
N GLY A 64 -0.23 -8.83 -10.91
CA GLY A 64 0.50 -8.02 -11.90
C GLY A 64 -0.35 -7.10 -12.76
N LEU A 65 -1.65 -6.96 -12.44
CA LEU A 65 -2.59 -6.12 -13.16
C LEU A 65 -3.04 -4.94 -12.30
N ILE A 66 -3.21 -3.76 -12.92
CA ILE A 66 -3.73 -2.55 -12.27
C ILE A 66 -4.72 -1.83 -13.20
N GLU A 67 -5.78 -1.25 -12.63
CA GLU A 67 -6.71 -0.41 -13.40
C GLU A 67 -6.13 1.01 -13.59
N ALA A 68 -5.66 1.31 -14.80
CA ALA A 68 -5.34 2.67 -15.22
C ALA A 68 -6.59 3.34 -15.78
N ARG A 69 -7.33 4.09 -14.94
CA ARG A 69 -8.60 4.73 -15.34
C ARG A 69 -8.41 5.58 -16.61
N GLY A 70 -9.32 5.41 -17.57
CA GLY A 70 -9.23 6.03 -18.90
C GLY A 70 -8.46 5.22 -19.93
N HIS A 71 -7.65 4.24 -19.52
CA HIS A 71 -6.93 3.31 -20.40
C HIS A 71 -7.45 1.87 -20.27
N GLY A 72 -7.79 1.43 -19.06
CA GLY A 72 -8.23 0.07 -18.76
C GLY A 72 -7.25 -0.68 -17.87
N ILE A 73 -7.39 -2.01 -17.80
CA ILE A 73 -6.51 -2.88 -17.00
C ILE A 73 -5.21 -3.12 -17.77
N VAL A 74 -4.08 -2.87 -17.13
CA VAL A 74 -2.75 -2.99 -17.75
C VAL A 74 -1.79 -3.83 -16.90
N PRO A 75 -0.85 -4.55 -17.54
CA PRO A 75 0.24 -5.20 -16.82
C PRO A 75 1.29 -4.18 -16.38
N VAL A 76 1.87 -4.39 -15.19
CA VAL A 76 2.94 -3.56 -14.64
C VAL A 76 4.03 -4.41 -13.98
N ALA A 77 5.18 -3.79 -13.69
CA ALA A 77 6.22 -4.42 -12.91
C ALA A 77 5.68 -4.82 -11.53
N THR A 78 5.88 -6.09 -11.16
CA THR A 78 5.23 -6.69 -9.99
C THR A 78 6.18 -7.52 -9.14
N LYS A 79 5.87 -7.62 -7.86
CA LYS A 79 6.53 -8.50 -6.90
C LYS A 79 5.50 -9.46 -6.31
N ARG A 80 5.79 -10.77 -6.36
CA ARG A 80 4.84 -11.81 -5.91
C ARG A 80 4.43 -11.68 -4.44
N ALA A 81 5.35 -11.25 -3.59
CA ALA A 81 5.12 -11.10 -2.16
C ALA A 81 6.02 -10.01 -1.57
N ALA A 82 5.50 -9.29 -0.58
CA ALA A 82 6.28 -8.35 0.22
C ALA A 82 5.94 -8.50 1.69
N ARG A 83 6.88 -8.11 2.56
CA ARG A 83 6.60 -7.95 3.98
C ARG A 83 5.88 -6.62 4.19
N LEU A 84 4.69 -6.66 4.78
CA LEU A 84 3.88 -5.48 5.04
C LEU A 84 4.37 -4.77 6.29
N VAL A 85 4.80 -3.52 6.15
CA VAL A 85 5.39 -2.73 7.25
C VAL A 85 4.69 -1.40 7.50
N LEU A 86 3.84 -0.95 6.58
CA LEU A 86 3.17 0.35 6.66
C LEU A 86 1.78 0.26 6.03
N ALA A 87 0.79 0.84 6.69
CA ALA A 87 -0.51 1.11 6.13
C ALA A 87 -0.69 2.61 5.91
N VAL A 88 -1.35 2.98 4.83
CA VAL A 88 -1.64 4.36 4.45
C VAL A 88 -3.14 4.47 4.19
N GLU A 89 -3.83 5.34 4.90
CA GLU A 89 -5.22 5.68 4.64
C GLU A 89 -5.27 6.96 3.78
N LEU A 90 -5.97 6.89 2.65
CA LEU A 90 -6.14 8.05 1.78
C LEU A 90 -7.29 8.91 2.27
N ALA A 91 -6.97 10.16 2.62
CA ALA A 91 -7.92 11.16 3.10
C ALA A 91 -7.73 12.49 2.35
N PRO A 92 -8.80 13.21 1.97
CA PRO A 92 -8.67 14.44 1.17
C PRO A 92 -7.95 15.59 1.90
N ALA A 93 -8.03 15.63 3.23
CA ALA A 93 -7.42 16.65 4.06
C ALA A 93 -6.83 15.99 5.33
N PRO A 94 -5.64 15.37 5.23
CA PRO A 94 -4.98 14.76 6.38
C PRO A 94 -4.65 15.81 7.44
N GLU A 95 -4.69 15.42 8.71
CA GLU A 95 -4.34 16.32 9.81
C GLU A 95 -2.89 16.81 9.69
N ARG A 96 -2.65 18.07 10.07
CA ARG A 96 -1.31 18.67 10.01
C ARG A 96 -0.32 18.00 10.97
N MET A 97 -0.81 17.53 12.11
CA MET A 97 -0.04 16.86 13.15
C MET A 97 -0.86 15.67 13.66
N PRO A 98 -0.87 14.55 12.93
CA PRO A 98 -1.70 13.40 13.26
C PRO A 98 -1.16 12.68 14.50
N GLU A 99 -2.07 12.07 15.27
CA GLU A 99 -1.69 11.12 16.30
C GLU A 99 -1.06 9.85 15.68
N ARG A 100 -0.18 9.18 16.44
CA ARG A 100 0.39 7.90 16.02
C ARG A 100 -0.70 6.84 16.02
N ARG A 101 -1.08 6.36 14.84
CA ARG A 101 -2.01 5.26 14.67
C ARG A 101 -1.29 4.00 14.23
N SER A 102 -1.97 2.88 14.45
CA SER A 102 -1.54 1.57 13.99
C SER A 102 -2.68 0.85 13.28
N TRP A 103 -2.30 -0.04 12.38
CA TRP A 103 -3.19 -0.94 11.68
C TRP A 103 -2.79 -2.38 11.99
N SER A 104 -3.78 -3.25 12.16
CA SER A 104 -3.58 -4.69 12.28
C SER A 104 -4.57 -5.45 11.42
N LEU A 105 -4.13 -6.60 10.93
CA LEU A 105 -5.03 -7.56 10.32
C LEU A 105 -6.07 -8.01 11.35
N PRO A 106 -7.38 -8.05 11.04
CA PRO A 106 -8.40 -8.54 11.96
C PRO A 106 -8.05 -9.93 12.50
N GLY A 107 -8.02 -10.07 13.82
CA GLY A 107 -7.63 -11.30 14.52
C GLY A 107 -6.12 -11.52 14.70
N SER A 108 -5.27 -10.62 14.20
CA SER A 108 -3.83 -10.62 14.45
C SER A 108 -3.46 -9.66 15.59
N ALA A 109 -2.48 -10.04 16.41
CA ALA A 109 -1.86 -9.16 17.40
C ALA A 109 -0.78 -8.24 16.80
N VAL A 110 -0.31 -8.52 15.58
CA VAL A 110 0.74 -7.75 14.91
C VAL A 110 0.20 -6.40 14.45
N GLN A 111 0.82 -5.33 14.95
CA GLN A 111 0.51 -3.94 14.62
C GLN A 111 1.60 -3.36 13.74
N ILE A 112 1.21 -2.64 12.69
CA ILE A 112 2.10 -1.82 11.87
C ILE A 112 1.66 -0.36 11.93
N PRO A 113 2.56 0.61 11.71
CA PRO A 113 2.19 2.02 11.64
C PRO A 113 1.10 2.29 10.60
N LEU A 114 0.17 3.17 10.94
CA LEU A 114 -0.85 3.71 10.05
C LEU A 114 -0.67 5.22 9.95
N ILE A 115 -0.57 5.72 8.71
CA ILE A 115 -0.54 7.15 8.43
C ILE A 115 -1.67 7.54 7.50
N GLU A 116 -2.00 8.82 7.48
CA GLU A 116 -2.91 9.42 6.52
C GLU A 116 -2.16 10.24 5.49
N LEU A 117 -2.53 10.13 4.22
CA LEU A 117 -1.97 10.94 3.15
C LEU A 117 -3.06 11.43 2.19
N ALA A 118 -2.86 12.65 1.68
CA ALA A 118 -3.68 13.17 0.61
C ALA A 118 -3.40 12.39 -0.69
N PRO A 119 -4.41 11.86 -1.38
CA PRO A 119 -4.18 11.00 -2.53
C PRO A 119 -3.49 11.75 -3.67
N PHE A 120 -3.95 12.95 -4.02
CA PHE A 120 -3.56 13.63 -5.26
C PHE A 120 -2.45 14.68 -5.12
N GLU A 121 -1.85 14.81 -3.95
CA GLU A 121 -0.67 15.68 -3.82
C GLU A 121 0.51 15.08 -4.59
N ALA A 122 1.18 15.90 -5.39
CA ALA A 122 2.40 15.50 -6.11
C ALA A 122 3.50 15.00 -5.17
N SER A 123 3.51 15.48 -3.93
CA SER A 123 4.49 15.10 -2.91
C SER A 123 4.17 13.77 -2.20
N THR A 124 2.98 13.17 -2.39
CA THR A 124 2.57 11.95 -1.67
C THR A 124 3.53 10.77 -1.86
N PRO A 125 3.99 10.44 -3.08
CA PRO A 125 5.03 9.42 -3.27
C PRO A 125 6.31 9.70 -2.49
N ALA A 126 6.76 10.96 -2.46
CA ALA A 126 7.97 11.36 -1.74
C ALA A 126 7.79 11.31 -0.22
N LYS A 127 6.65 11.78 0.30
CA LYS A 127 6.29 11.67 1.72
C LYS A 127 6.30 10.22 2.17
N LEU A 128 5.75 9.31 1.35
CA LEU A 128 5.70 7.90 1.67
C LEU A 128 7.09 7.27 1.79
N ARG A 129 7.98 7.57 0.83
CA ARG A 129 9.40 7.15 0.91
C ARG A 129 10.10 7.73 2.13
N PHE A 130 9.85 9.00 2.45
CA PHE A 130 10.43 9.63 3.63
C PHE A 130 9.98 8.91 4.90
N VAL A 131 8.68 8.63 5.06
CA VAL A 131 8.17 7.87 6.21
C VAL A 131 8.82 6.49 6.31
N LEU A 132 8.91 5.75 5.20
CA LEU A 132 9.57 4.43 5.18
C LEU A 132 11.03 4.49 5.63
N SER A 133 11.77 5.55 5.27
CA SER A 133 13.16 5.74 5.70
C SER A 133 13.33 6.01 7.20
N GLN A 134 12.25 6.40 7.88
CA GLN A 134 12.23 6.68 9.32
C GLN A 134 11.69 5.50 10.14
N LEU A 135 11.19 4.45 9.48
CA LEU A 135 10.79 3.24 10.18
C LEU A 135 12.03 2.55 10.76
N PRO A 136 11.92 1.97 11.96
CA PRO A 136 13.01 1.16 12.49
C PRO A 136 13.33 0.04 11.50
N ALA A 137 14.63 -0.23 11.33
CA ALA A 137 15.06 -1.38 10.56
C ALA A 137 14.44 -2.67 11.16
N PRO A 138 14.10 -3.66 10.31
CA PRO A 138 13.67 -4.98 10.78
C PRO A 138 14.62 -5.59 11.80
#